data_AF-A0A1I2NTN4-F1
#
_entry.id   AF-A0A1I2NTN4-F1
#
_cell.length_a   1.000
_cell.length_b   1.000
_cell.length_c   1.000
_cell.angle_alpha   90.00
_cell.angle_beta   90.00
_cell.angle_gamma   90.00
#
_symmetry.space_group_name_H-M   'P 1'
#
loop_
_entity.id
_entity.type
_entity.pdbx_description
1 polymer ?
#
loop_
_entity_poly.entity_id
_entity_poly.type
_entity_poly.pdbx_seq_one_letter_code
_entity_poly.pdbx_strand_id
1 'polypeptide(L)'
;MRKDKKYKLKLKFPYEAVVALLLLSSMLLVCIWQYFIKGEYDYLVIALGIFIAKCFFGWLFNYSYKSLEIRGETLKVKYWLRLNAKTLKRQDIKGYIIKETYTRHGIDYHIQIVLVDGNKIEFIRDAYANYERLEFSLKNFGVRYIGSENINSPYKKMLARITVWGTAISATLFLLLQLMK
;
A
#
# COMPACT_ATOMS: atom_id res chain seq x y z
N MET A 1 23.27 23.36 -20.14
CA MET A 1 22.71 22.04 -19.77
C MET A 1 21.84 22.17 -18.52
N ARG A 2 20.51 22.09 -18.64
CA ARG A 2 19.65 21.93 -17.45
C ARG A 2 19.91 20.54 -16.87
N LYS A 3 20.42 20.45 -15.64
CA LYS A 3 20.48 19.18 -14.91
C LYS A 3 19.07 18.59 -14.86
N ASP A 4 18.86 17.43 -15.46
CA ASP A 4 17.60 16.69 -15.36
C ASP A 4 17.30 16.45 -13.88
N LYS A 5 16.33 17.20 -13.34
CA LYS A 5 15.90 17.05 -11.96
C LYS A 5 15.20 15.71 -11.82
N LYS A 6 15.92 14.74 -11.29
CA LYS A 6 15.40 13.43 -10.94
C LYS A 6 14.61 13.53 -9.65
N TYR A 7 13.31 13.22 -9.70
CA TYR A 7 12.49 13.02 -8.52
C TYR A 7 12.29 11.53 -8.27
N LYS A 8 12.44 11.11 -7.01
CA LYS A 8 12.15 9.74 -6.57
C LYS A 8 11.23 9.81 -5.36
N LEU A 9 10.09 9.15 -5.46
CA LEU A 9 9.17 8.98 -4.34
C LEU A 9 9.77 7.93 -3.41
N LYS A 10 10.18 8.38 -2.22
CA LYS A 10 10.84 7.58 -1.20
C LYS A 10 9.78 6.88 -0.37
N LEU A 11 9.76 5.56 -0.44
CA LEU A 11 8.93 4.73 0.43
C LEU A 11 9.33 4.97 1.89
N LYS A 12 8.34 5.14 2.76
CA LYS A 12 8.53 4.95 4.20
C LYS A 12 8.74 3.45 4.41
N PHE A 13 9.75 3.07 5.19
CA PHE A 13 10.04 1.65 5.39
C PHE A 13 8.81 0.97 6.03
N PRO A 14 8.20 -0.04 5.38
CA PRO A 14 6.94 -0.60 5.83
C PRO A 14 7.15 -1.64 6.93
N TYR A 15 7.72 -1.21 8.04
CA TYR A 15 8.19 -2.06 9.13
C TYR A 15 7.12 -3.05 9.60
N GLU A 16 5.92 -2.55 9.93
CA GLU A 16 4.78 -3.36 10.41
C GLU A 16 4.44 -4.50 9.43
N ALA A 17 4.41 -4.20 8.13
CA ALA A 17 4.07 -5.19 7.11
C ALA A 17 5.19 -6.21 6.87
N VAL A 18 6.45 -5.78 6.95
CA VAL A 18 7.61 -6.70 6.85
C VAL A 18 7.62 -7.66 8.05
N VAL A 19 7.40 -7.15 9.25
CA VAL A 19 7.30 -7.97 10.47
C VAL A 19 6.14 -8.96 10.38
N ALA A 20 4.96 -8.52 9.91
CA ALA A 20 3.82 -9.40 9.71
C ALA A 20 4.13 -10.53 8.70
N LEU A 21 4.79 -10.23 7.59
CA LEU A 21 5.21 -11.24 6.60
C LEU A 21 6.20 -12.24 7.18
N LEU A 22 7.16 -11.78 7.98
CA LEU A 22 8.13 -12.66 8.66
C LEU A 22 7.43 -13.57 9.68
N LEU A 23 6.49 -13.03 10.47
CA LEU A 23 5.74 -13.79 11.46
C LEU A 23 4.83 -14.84 10.80
N LEU A 24 4.12 -14.49 9.73
CA LEU A 24 3.34 -15.46 8.97
C LEU A 24 4.24 -16.55 8.36
N SER A 25 5.46 -16.20 7.96
CA SER A 25 6.43 -17.17 7.43
C SER A 25 6.95 -18.11 8.51
N SER A 26 7.24 -17.62 9.72
CA SER A 26 7.69 -18.47 10.83
C SER A 26 6.56 -19.39 11.29
N MET A 27 5.33 -18.90 11.41
CA MET A 27 4.18 -19.75 11.74
C MET A 27 3.96 -20.86 10.71
N LEU A 28 4.06 -20.54 9.42
CA LEU A 28 3.97 -21.54 8.35
C LEU A 28 5.03 -22.63 8.51
N LEU A 29 6.28 -22.25 8.78
CA LEU A 29 7.39 -23.19 8.98
C LEU A 29 7.16 -24.07 10.21
N VAL A 30 6.67 -23.50 11.32
CA VAL A 30 6.34 -24.25 12.55
C VAL A 30 5.23 -25.26 12.28
N CYS A 31 4.17 -24.88 11.57
CA CYS A 31 3.08 -25.80 11.22
C CYS A 31 3.57 -26.95 10.33
N ILE A 32 4.37 -26.65 9.31
CA ILE A 32 4.97 -27.68 8.45
C ILE A 32 5.88 -28.61 9.26
N TRP A 33 6.70 -28.06 10.16
CA TRP A 33 7.59 -28.85 11.02
C TRP A 33 6.82 -29.75 11.99
N GLN A 34 5.76 -29.24 12.62
CA GLN A 34 4.90 -30.01 13.51
C GLN A 34 4.18 -31.14 12.77
N TYR A 35 3.75 -30.90 11.53
CA TYR A 35 3.22 -31.95 10.67
C TYR A 35 4.25 -33.09 10.46
N PHE A 36 5.51 -32.77 10.17
CA PHE A 36 6.55 -33.78 9.99
C PHE A 36 6.88 -34.56 11.26
N ILE A 37 6.76 -33.97 12.45
CA ILE A 37 7.01 -34.65 13.73
C ILE A 37 5.83 -35.51 14.16
N LYS A 38 4.61 -34.95 14.11
CA LYS A 38 3.41 -35.56 14.71
C LYS A 38 2.53 -36.31 13.72
N GLY A 39 2.65 -36.03 12.42
CA GLY A 39 1.82 -36.61 11.36
C GLY A 39 0.34 -36.16 11.38
N GLU A 40 -0.02 -35.18 12.22
CA GLU A 40 -1.40 -34.70 12.36
C GLU A 40 -1.79 -33.77 11.20
N TYR A 41 -2.82 -34.17 10.44
CA TYR A 41 -3.31 -33.42 9.27
C TYR A 41 -3.80 -32.00 9.61
N ASP A 42 -4.22 -31.75 10.84
CA ASP A 42 -4.68 -30.43 11.30
C ASP A 42 -3.61 -29.35 11.09
N TYR A 43 -2.33 -29.68 11.30
CA TYR A 43 -1.24 -28.73 11.05
C TYR A 43 -1.08 -28.36 9.57
N LEU A 44 -1.44 -29.28 8.66
CA LEU A 44 -1.40 -29.03 7.21
C LEU A 44 -2.55 -28.11 6.79
N VAL A 45 -3.75 -28.31 7.36
CA VAL A 45 -4.90 -27.41 7.16
C VAL A 45 -4.58 -25.99 7.66
N ILE A 46 -4.00 -25.87 8.86
CA ILE A 46 -3.58 -24.58 9.42
C ILE A 46 -2.50 -23.94 8.54
N ALA A 47 -1.51 -24.71 8.09
CA ALA A 47 -0.45 -24.22 7.19
C ALA A 47 -1.04 -23.67 5.88
N LEU A 48 -2.02 -24.35 5.29
CA LEU A 48 -2.70 -23.89 4.08
C LEU A 48 -3.43 -22.56 4.32
N GLY A 49 -4.12 -22.42 5.45
CA GLY A 49 -4.77 -21.16 5.84
C GLY A 49 -3.77 -20.01 5.98
N ILE A 50 -2.63 -20.24 6.65
CA ILE A 50 -1.55 -19.26 6.79
C ILE A 50 -0.97 -18.89 5.42
N PHE A 51 -0.79 -19.87 4.52
CA PHE A 51 -0.28 -19.63 3.17
C PHE A 51 -1.21 -18.72 2.36
N ILE A 52 -2.51 -18.99 2.38
CA ILE A 52 -3.52 -18.14 1.70
C ILE A 52 -3.48 -16.72 2.27
N ALA A 53 -3.47 -16.57 3.59
CA ALA A 53 -3.39 -15.27 4.26
C ALA A 53 -2.11 -14.51 3.85
N LYS A 54 -0.97 -15.21 3.78
CA LYS A 54 0.31 -14.65 3.33
C LYS A 54 0.27 -14.20 1.87
N CYS A 55 -0.32 -14.98 0.98
CA CYS A 55 -0.51 -14.61 -0.43
C CYS A 55 -1.38 -13.34 -0.57
N PHE A 56 -2.50 -13.30 0.16
CA PHE A 56 -3.39 -12.14 0.18
C PHE A 56 -2.69 -10.89 0.71
N PHE A 57 -1.98 -11.02 1.84
CA PHE A 57 -1.22 -9.92 2.44
C PHE A 57 -0.08 -9.44 1.52
N GLY A 58 0.64 -10.36 0.88
CA GLY A 58 1.67 -10.03 -0.10
C GLY A 58 1.12 -9.28 -1.31
N TRP A 59 -0.06 -9.66 -1.80
CA TRP A 59 -0.75 -8.97 -2.88
C TRP A 59 -1.14 -7.53 -2.50
N LEU A 60 -1.77 -7.35 -1.33
CA LEU A 60 -2.12 -6.02 -0.79
C LEU A 60 -0.88 -5.15 -0.57
N PHE A 61 0.17 -5.73 0.02
CA PHE A 61 1.44 -5.06 0.24
C PHE A 61 2.04 -4.55 -1.06
N ASN A 62 2.09 -5.40 -2.09
CA ASN A 62 2.63 -5.03 -3.39
C ASN A 62 1.80 -3.94 -4.08
N TYR A 63 0.47 -3.95 -3.92
CA TYR A 63 -0.40 -2.89 -4.42
C TYR A 63 -0.08 -1.55 -3.73
N SER A 64 0.06 -1.54 -2.41
CA SER A 64 0.26 -0.34 -1.59
C SER A 64 1.66 0.26 -1.73
N TYR A 65 2.70 -0.57 -1.71
CA TYR A 65 4.10 -0.13 -1.70
C TYR A 65 4.76 -0.31 -3.07
N LYS A 66 4.91 0.82 -3.78
CA LYS A 66 5.56 0.88 -5.09
C LYS A 66 6.42 2.12 -5.22
N SER A 67 7.61 2.01 -5.79
CA SER A 67 8.46 3.18 -6.00
C SER A 67 8.07 3.90 -7.29
N LEU A 68 8.10 5.23 -7.25
CA LEU A 68 7.98 6.09 -8.41
C LEU A 68 9.29 6.85 -8.64
N GLU A 69 9.74 6.90 -9.88
CA GLU A 69 10.89 7.68 -10.30
C GLU A 69 10.57 8.47 -11.57
N ILE A 70 10.75 9.79 -11.52
CA ILE A 70 10.56 10.70 -12.65
C ILE A 70 11.94 11.15 -13.13
N ARG A 71 12.26 10.87 -14.40
CA ARG A 71 13.50 11.26 -15.07
C ARG A 71 13.22 11.75 -16.48
N GLY A 72 13.55 13.02 -16.75
CA GLY A 72 13.33 13.63 -18.06
C GLY A 72 11.86 13.49 -18.47
N GLU A 73 11.61 12.80 -19.57
CA GLU A 73 10.28 12.54 -20.15
C GLU A 73 9.69 11.16 -19.80
N THR A 74 10.32 10.45 -18.86
CA THR A 74 9.87 9.13 -18.42
C THR A 74 9.51 9.08 -16.93
N LEU A 75 8.48 8.29 -16.64
CA LEU A 75 8.00 7.97 -15.31
C LEU A 75 8.08 6.46 -15.12
N LYS A 76 8.90 6.01 -14.16
CA LYS A 76 9.11 4.60 -13.85
C LYS A 76 8.40 4.23 -12.56
N VAL A 77 7.54 3.23 -12.62
CA VAL A 77 6.85 2.64 -11.48
C VAL A 77 7.38 1.22 -11.27
N LYS A 78 7.91 0.93 -10.09
CA LYS A 78 8.35 -0.42 -9.72
C LYS A 78 7.60 -0.87 -8.47
N TYR A 79 6.94 -2.02 -8.58
CA TYR A 79 6.27 -2.67 -7.46
C TYR A 79 7.29 -3.48 -6.65
N TRP A 80 7.12 -3.58 -5.34
CA TRP A 80 8.12 -4.19 -4.46
C TRP A 80 8.38 -5.67 -4.77
N LEU A 81 7.32 -6.44 -5.01
CA LEU A 81 7.40 -7.89 -5.28
C LEU A 81 7.50 -8.21 -6.77
N ARG A 82 7.46 -7.22 -7.67
CA ARG A 82 7.67 -7.44 -9.11
C ARG A 82 9.10 -7.10 -9.50
N LEU A 83 9.72 -8.01 -10.26
CA LEU A 83 11.06 -7.81 -10.80
C LEU A 83 11.08 -6.66 -11.83
N ASN A 84 10.01 -6.54 -12.62
CA ASN A 84 9.93 -5.59 -13.73
C ASN A 84 9.35 -4.23 -13.29
N ALA A 85 9.96 -3.16 -13.77
CA ALA A 85 9.44 -1.80 -13.65
C ALA A 85 8.59 -1.43 -14.88
N LYS A 86 7.42 -0.84 -14.66
CA LYS A 86 6.62 -0.23 -15.73
C LYS A 86 7.20 1.15 -16.03
N THR A 87 7.67 1.35 -17.26
CA THR A 87 8.12 2.67 -17.73
C THR A 87 7.01 3.29 -18.56
N LEU A 88 6.62 4.50 -18.20
CA LEU A 88 5.55 5.27 -18.84
C LEU A 88 6.17 6.54 -19.43
N LYS A 89 5.81 6.87 -20.66
CA LYS A 89 6.11 8.18 -21.26
C LYS A 89 4.96 9.13 -20.93
N ARG A 90 5.20 10.44 -21.06
CA ARG A 90 4.17 11.48 -20.85
C ARG A 90 2.90 11.23 -21.67
N GLN A 91 3.05 10.80 -22.92
CA GLN A 91 1.93 10.50 -23.83
C GLN A 91 1.03 9.35 -23.37
N ASP A 92 1.54 8.45 -22.52
CA ASP A 92 0.78 7.30 -22.00
C ASP A 92 -0.10 7.70 -20.80
N ILE A 93 0.04 8.95 -20.33
CA ILE A 93 -0.62 9.47 -19.13
C ILE A 93 -1.67 10.51 -19.52
N LYS A 94 -2.92 10.25 -19.15
CA LYS A 94 -4.05 11.17 -19.36
C LYS A 94 -4.00 12.36 -18.40
N GLY A 95 -3.60 12.12 -17.15
CA GLY A 95 -3.53 13.10 -16.08
C GLY A 95 -3.35 12.46 -14.70
N TYR A 96 -3.52 13.25 -13.64
CA TYR A 96 -3.66 12.74 -12.28
C TYR A 96 -4.93 13.26 -11.60
N ILE A 97 -5.50 12.43 -10.73
CA ILE A 97 -6.61 12.77 -9.84
C ILE A 97 -6.18 12.71 -8.38
N ILE A 98 -6.90 13.45 -7.54
CA ILE A 98 -6.77 13.39 -6.08
C ILE A 98 -8.00 12.65 -5.55
N LYS A 99 -7.80 11.50 -4.91
CA LYS A 99 -8.87 10.66 -4.34
C LYS A 99 -8.89 10.78 -2.82
N GLU A 100 -10.02 11.20 -2.27
CA GLU A 100 -10.30 11.19 -0.84
C GLU A 100 -10.53 9.73 -0.38
N THR A 101 -9.90 9.32 0.71
CA THR A 101 -10.05 7.98 1.30
C THR A 101 -10.20 8.05 2.82
N TYR A 102 -10.79 7.01 3.41
CA TYR A 102 -10.72 6.78 4.85
C TYR A 102 -9.39 6.12 5.21
N THR A 103 -8.73 6.64 6.23
CA THR A 103 -7.52 6.06 6.83
C THR A 103 -7.73 5.91 8.34
N ARG A 104 -6.80 5.21 9.00
CA ARG A 104 -6.79 5.10 10.48
C ARG A 104 -6.65 6.44 11.20
N HIS A 105 -6.27 7.50 10.50
CA HIS A 105 -6.14 8.86 11.03
C HIS A 105 -7.32 9.77 10.63
N GLY A 106 -8.30 9.24 9.89
CA GLY A 106 -9.49 9.98 9.47
C GLY A 106 -9.66 10.00 7.96
N ILE A 107 -9.69 11.20 7.38
CA ILE A 107 -9.79 11.40 5.94
C ILE A 107 -8.42 11.80 5.40
N ASP A 108 -7.98 11.18 4.31
CA ASP A 108 -6.72 11.50 3.65
C ASP A 108 -6.84 11.48 2.12
N TYR A 109 -5.81 11.96 1.43
CA TYR A 109 -5.81 12.15 -0.01
C TYR A 109 -4.72 11.37 -0.73
N HIS A 110 -5.14 10.50 -1.65
CA HIS A 110 -4.28 9.72 -2.52
C HIS A 110 -4.17 10.33 -3.91
N ILE A 111 -2.98 10.33 -4.50
CA ILE A 111 -2.75 10.77 -5.87
C ILE A 111 -2.86 9.54 -6.75
N GLN A 112 -3.76 9.56 -7.74
CA GLN A 112 -3.85 8.50 -8.74
C GLN A 112 -3.42 9.03 -10.10
N ILE A 113 -2.45 8.37 -10.72
CA ILE A 113 -2.07 8.63 -12.10
C ILE A 113 -3.04 7.85 -12.99
N VAL A 114 -3.71 8.56 -13.90
CA VAL A 114 -4.66 7.97 -14.85
C VAL A 114 -3.97 7.84 -16.20
N LEU A 115 -3.90 6.61 -16.69
CA LEU A 115 -3.33 6.28 -17.99
C LEU A 115 -4.36 6.50 -19.11
N VAL A 116 -3.88 6.58 -20.36
CA VAL A 116 -4.76 6.77 -21.53
C VAL A 116 -5.72 5.59 -21.72
N ASP A 117 -5.29 4.38 -21.37
CA ASP A 117 -6.13 3.16 -21.37
C ASP A 117 -7.17 3.11 -20.23
N GLY A 118 -7.23 4.15 -19.38
CA GLY A 118 -8.15 4.23 -18.24
C GLY A 118 -7.64 3.57 -16.97
N ASN A 119 -6.52 2.85 -17.01
CA ASN A 119 -5.93 2.25 -15.82
C ASN A 119 -5.44 3.32 -14.84
N LYS A 120 -5.63 3.07 -13.54
CA LYS A 120 -5.23 4.00 -12.47
C LYS A 120 -4.09 3.42 -11.65
N ILE A 121 -3.09 4.24 -11.35
CA ILE A 121 -1.97 3.89 -10.46
C ILE A 121 -2.06 4.79 -9.22
N GLU A 122 -2.49 4.22 -8.11
CA GLU A 122 -2.75 4.95 -6.87
C GLU A 122 -1.51 5.02 -5.96
N PHE A 123 -1.14 6.21 -5.50
CA PHE A 123 -0.07 6.42 -4.52
C PHE A 123 -0.70 6.79 -3.16
N ILE A 124 -0.58 5.87 -2.20
CA ILE A 124 -1.09 6.02 -0.83
C ILE A 124 -0.17 6.95 -0.05
N ARG A 125 -0.68 8.04 0.53
CA ARG A 125 0.14 9.07 1.20
C ARG A 125 1.06 8.48 2.27
N ASP A 126 0.50 7.69 3.17
CA ASP A 126 1.20 7.10 4.32
C ASP A 126 2.35 6.16 3.94
N ALA A 127 2.38 5.66 2.70
CA ALA A 127 3.43 4.78 2.22
C ALA A 127 4.73 5.52 1.86
N TYR A 128 4.75 6.88 1.83
CA TYR A 128 5.89 7.66 1.33
C TYR A 128 6.32 8.80 2.25
N ALA A 129 7.62 8.98 2.39
CA ALA A 129 8.21 10.02 3.25
C ALA A 129 8.22 11.42 2.60
N ASN A 130 8.22 11.51 1.28
CA ASN A 130 8.27 12.78 0.53
C ASN A 130 7.07 12.97 -0.41
N TYR A 131 5.91 12.46 0.03
CA TYR A 131 4.68 12.44 -0.73
C TYR A 131 4.21 13.83 -1.17
N GLU A 132 4.38 14.85 -0.32
CA GLU A 132 3.95 16.23 -0.59
C GLU A 132 4.57 16.82 -1.86
N ARG A 133 5.75 16.34 -2.25
CA ARG A 133 6.44 16.79 -3.47
C ARG A 133 5.96 16.08 -4.74
N LEU A 134 5.12 15.04 -4.61
CA LEU A 134 4.67 14.22 -5.72
C LEU A 134 3.86 15.04 -6.72
N GLU A 135 2.87 15.78 -6.24
CA GLU A 135 2.00 16.59 -7.09
C GLU A 135 2.80 17.63 -7.88
N PHE A 136 3.67 18.39 -7.19
CA PHE A 136 4.56 19.36 -7.82
C PHE A 136 5.47 18.71 -8.88
N SER A 137 5.98 17.51 -8.61
CA SER A 137 6.83 16.79 -9.55
C SER A 137 6.06 16.29 -10.78
N LEU A 138 4.79 15.87 -10.61
CA LEU A 138 3.91 15.50 -11.72
C LEU A 138 3.56 16.71 -12.61
N LYS A 139 3.27 17.87 -11.99
CA LYS A 139 3.05 19.14 -12.73
C LYS A 139 4.27 19.53 -13.56
N ASN A 140 5.48 19.46 -12.97
CA ASN A 140 6.72 19.76 -13.67
C ASN A 140 7.04 18.78 -14.79
N PHE A 141 6.62 17.52 -14.64
CA PHE A 141 6.70 16.51 -15.70
C PHE A 141 5.70 16.74 -16.85
N GLY A 142 4.78 17.70 -16.68
CA GLY A 142 3.78 18.06 -17.68
C GLY A 142 2.54 17.17 -17.67
N VAL A 143 2.27 16.45 -16.57
CA VAL A 143 1.03 15.72 -16.35
C VAL A 143 0.01 16.68 -15.75
N ARG A 144 -1.11 16.87 -16.45
CA ARG A 144 -2.18 17.77 -16.03
C ARG A 144 -3.03 17.17 -14.92
N TYR A 145 -3.53 18.03 -14.04
CA TYR A 145 -4.60 17.70 -13.12
C TYR A 145 -5.90 17.52 -13.91
N ILE A 146 -6.64 16.45 -13.62
CA ILE A 146 -7.89 16.13 -14.32
C ILE A 146 -9.13 16.08 -13.40
N GLY A 147 -8.97 16.14 -12.08
CA GLY A 147 -10.10 16.23 -11.14
C GLY A 147 -9.85 15.58 -9.78
N SER A 148 -10.88 15.57 -8.96
CA SER A 148 -10.88 14.99 -7.61
C SER A 148 -12.02 13.99 -7.45
N GLU A 149 -11.74 12.86 -6.80
CA GLU A 149 -12.74 11.89 -6.36
C GLU A 149 -12.98 12.07 -4.86
N ASN A 150 -14.09 12.72 -4.51
CA ASN A 150 -14.47 12.95 -3.12
C ASN A 150 -15.47 11.90 -2.65
N ILE A 151 -15.47 11.61 -1.35
CA ILE A 151 -16.43 10.70 -0.75
C ILE A 151 -17.73 11.47 -0.50
N ASN A 152 -18.74 11.21 -1.34
CA ASN A 152 -20.05 11.85 -1.27
C ASN A 152 -20.99 11.22 -0.20
N SER A 153 -20.45 10.79 0.94
CA SER A 153 -21.27 10.23 2.03
C SER A 153 -21.54 11.29 3.11
N PRO A 154 -22.81 11.51 3.51
CA PRO A 154 -23.13 12.40 4.63
C PRO A 154 -22.51 11.91 5.95
N TYR A 155 -22.27 10.61 6.07
CA TYR A 155 -21.71 9.98 7.26
C TYR A 155 -20.17 9.90 7.26
N LYS A 156 -19.48 10.56 6.33
CA LYS A 156 -18.03 10.38 6.19
C LYS A 156 -17.22 10.65 7.46
N LYS A 157 -17.60 11.69 8.21
CA LYS A 157 -16.96 12.01 9.50
C LYS A 157 -17.26 10.95 10.57
N MET A 158 -18.45 10.37 10.55
CA MET A 158 -18.86 9.32 11.48
C MET A 158 -18.11 8.01 11.18
N LEU A 159 -18.04 7.59 9.91
CA LEU A 159 -17.30 6.40 9.48
C LEU A 159 -15.79 6.52 9.77
N ALA A 160 -15.21 7.69 9.53
CA ALA A 160 -13.82 7.97 9.90
C ALA A 160 -13.60 7.78 11.41
N ARG A 161 -14.51 8.31 12.27
CA ARG A 161 -14.44 8.11 13.72
C ARG A 161 -14.60 6.66 14.13
N ILE A 162 -15.53 5.92 13.55
CA ILE A 162 -15.73 4.48 13.83
C ILE A 162 -14.44 3.72 13.53
N THR A 163 -13.75 4.05 12.44
CA THR A 163 -12.47 3.42 12.06
C THR A 163 -11.39 3.69 13.12
N VAL A 164 -11.28 4.93 13.61
CA VAL A 164 -10.33 5.31 14.67
C VAL A 164 -10.64 4.56 15.97
N TRP A 165 -11.89 4.61 16.44
CA TRP A 165 -12.30 3.98 17.69
C TRP A 165 -12.24 2.45 17.62
N GLY A 166 -12.64 1.85 16.49
CA GLY A 166 -12.54 0.41 16.28
C GLY A 166 -11.09 -0.08 16.33
N THR A 167 -10.15 0.70 15.78
CA THR A 167 -8.71 0.39 15.87
C THR A 167 -8.24 0.47 17.32
N ALA A 168 -8.61 1.52 18.06
CA ALA A 168 -8.25 1.70 19.46
C ALA A 168 -8.81 0.58 20.36
N ILE A 169 -10.10 0.25 20.21
CA ILE A 169 -10.76 -0.83 20.96
C ILE A 169 -10.09 -2.17 20.67
N SER A 170 -9.80 -2.47 19.40
CA SER A 170 -9.13 -3.71 19.01
C SER A 170 -7.73 -3.82 19.63
N ALA A 171 -6.96 -2.73 19.64
CA ALA A 171 -5.65 -2.69 20.28
C ALA A 171 -5.75 -2.90 21.80
N THR A 172 -6.73 -2.28 22.46
CA THR A 172 -6.97 -2.45 23.91
C THR A 172 -7.39 -3.88 24.25
N LEU A 173 -8.32 -4.47 23.48
CA LEU A 173 -8.74 -5.86 23.66
C LEU A 173 -7.58 -6.84 23.48
N PHE A 174 -6.71 -6.59 22.50
CA PHE A 174 -5.52 -7.41 22.28
C PHE A 174 -4.52 -7.31 23.45
N LEU A 175 -4.31 -6.12 23.99
CA LEU A 175 -3.50 -5.90 25.20
C LEU A 175 -4.09 -6.61 26.41
N LEU A 176 -5.40 -6.49 26.63
CA LEU A 176 -6.09 -7.16 27.74
C LEU A 176 -6.01 -8.69 27.63
N LEU A 177 -6.18 -9.24 26.42
CA LEU A 177 -6.02 -10.68 26.15
C LEU A 177 -4.60 -11.18 26.44
N GLN A 178 -3.57 -10.36 26.20
CA GLN A 178 -2.20 -10.71 26.59
C GLN A 178 -1.97 -10.64 28.10
N LEU A 179 -2.59 -9.69 28.81
CA LEU A 179 -2.46 -9.57 30.27
C LEU A 179 -3.23 -10.65 31.05
N MET A 180 -4.20 -11.30 30.40
CA MET A 180 -4.94 -12.43 30.96
C MET A 180 -4.24 -13.79 30.73
N LYS A 181 -3.09 -13.80 30.05
CA LYS A 181 -2.17 -14.95 29.96
C LYS A 181 -1.00 -14.77 30.92
#